data_AF-A0A0K3W6V5-F1
#
_entry.id   AF-A0A0K3W6V5-F1
#
_cell.length_a   1.000
_cell.length_b   1.000
_cell.length_c   1.000
_cell.angle_alpha   90.00
_cell.angle_beta   90.00
_cell.angle_gamma   90.00
#
_symmetry.space_group_name_H-M   'P 1'
#
loop_
_entity.id
_entity.type
_entity.pdbx_description
1 polymer ?
#
loop_
_entity_poly.entity_id
_entity_poly.type
_entity_poly.pdbx_seq_one_letter_code
_entity_poly.pdbx_strand_id
1 'polypeptide(L)'
;MSFMAFVTCLTIAFIAGFAVARKLTLRKVASSVIIAKSQPVPSSATSPAAKASTRSYIPQKTYRDSRWQERDELFQGMVAEGILLERKEWLITRCEKMYFDNLEKWFGHYCHIHCQVSLGRLINFPEQPEFSEEERKRFFAIYNGMAMDYVLVSKKNNKIVCVIELDDPSHERADRIIRDRWLDTIMTLARVPFVRASVTKLEEIPPVWETRDKIRPLVAATKSEPVH
;
A
#
# COMPACT_ATOMS: atom_id res chain seq x y z
N MET A 1 29.06 30.80 -7.37
CA MET A 1 29.54 30.12 -6.15
C MET A 1 28.90 28.75 -6.13
N SER A 2 29.74 27.72 -6.01
CA SER A 2 29.63 26.46 -6.76
C SER A 2 28.70 25.42 -6.13
N PHE A 3 27.95 24.75 -7.02
CA PHE A 3 26.95 23.69 -6.83
C PHE A 3 27.58 22.33 -6.44
N MET A 4 28.65 22.33 -5.63
CA MET A 4 29.53 21.18 -5.42
C MET A 4 29.74 20.73 -3.96
N ALA A 5 28.85 21.08 -3.03
CA ALA A 5 29.03 20.73 -1.61
C ALA A 5 28.00 19.73 -1.04
N PHE A 6 27.04 19.24 -1.82
CA PHE A 6 25.96 18.38 -1.27
C PHE A 6 26.03 16.89 -1.65
N VAL A 7 26.99 16.47 -2.49
CA VAL A 7 27.05 15.09 -3.03
C VAL A 7 28.03 14.18 -2.26
N THR A 8 28.77 14.69 -1.28
CA THR A 8 29.85 13.92 -0.63
C THR A 8 29.47 13.20 0.67
N CYS A 9 28.23 13.29 1.16
CA CYS A 9 27.80 12.53 2.35
C CYS A 9 27.09 11.19 2.05
N LEU A 10 26.83 10.83 0.78
CA LEU A 10 26.10 9.61 0.45
C LEU A 10 26.98 8.42 0.00
N THR A 11 28.30 8.52 0.09
CA THR A 11 29.23 7.50 -0.44
C THR A 11 29.96 6.67 0.61
N ILE A 12 29.75 6.89 1.92
CA ILE A 12 30.49 6.16 2.97
C ILE A 12 29.70 4.97 3.58
N ALA A 13 28.42 4.78 3.25
CA ALA A 13 27.64 3.64 3.75
C ALA A 13 27.47 2.46 2.75
N PHE A 14 28.21 2.46 1.63
CA PHE A 14 28.03 1.47 0.55
C PHE A 14 29.25 0.61 0.20
N ILE A 15 30.32 0.64 1.00
CA ILE A 15 31.52 -0.18 0.76
C ILE A 15 31.78 -1.08 1.98
N ALA A 16 31.01 -2.15 2.10
CA ALA A 16 31.41 -3.36 2.84
C ALA A 16 30.41 -4.48 2.53
N GLY A 17 30.67 -5.26 1.48
CA GLY A 17 29.84 -6.45 1.23
C GLY A 17 29.94 -7.12 -0.14
N PHE A 18 30.90 -6.77 -0.99
CA PHE A 18 31.21 -7.58 -2.17
C PHE A 18 32.39 -8.49 -1.87
N ALA A 19 32.10 -9.74 -1.50
CA ALA A 19 32.94 -10.90 -1.82
C ALA A 19 32.24 -12.18 -1.34
N VAL A 20 31.86 -13.04 -2.28
CA VAL A 20 32.18 -14.49 -2.35
C VAL A 20 31.12 -15.16 -3.22
N ALA A 21 31.52 -15.47 -4.45
CA ALA A 21 30.83 -16.41 -5.31
C ALA A 21 31.00 -17.84 -4.76
N ARG A 22 29.94 -18.65 -4.76
CA ARG A 22 30.08 -20.11 -4.77
C ARG A 22 28.87 -20.79 -5.42
N LYS A 23 29.15 -21.47 -6.53
CA LYS A 23 28.34 -22.51 -7.19
C LYS A 23 27.73 -23.44 -6.15
N LEU A 24 26.43 -23.74 -6.23
CA LEU A 24 25.88 -25.01 -5.74
C LEU A 24 24.67 -25.44 -6.58
N THR A 25 24.62 -26.74 -6.76
CA THR A 25 23.87 -27.57 -7.71
C THR A 25 22.36 -27.66 -7.45
N LEU A 26 21.57 -27.66 -8.53
CA LEU A 26 20.14 -27.98 -8.54
C LEU A 26 19.88 -29.40 -8.00
N ARG A 27 19.06 -29.53 -6.95
CA ARG A 27 18.40 -30.79 -6.58
C ARG A 27 16.92 -30.69 -6.88
N LYS A 28 16.44 -31.53 -7.81
CA LYS A 28 15.03 -31.82 -8.06
C LYS A 28 14.43 -32.50 -6.84
N VAL A 29 13.30 -32.00 -6.33
CA VAL A 29 12.41 -32.75 -5.43
C VAL A 29 11.05 -32.87 -6.10
N ALA A 30 10.59 -34.11 -6.24
CA ALA A 30 9.29 -34.45 -6.81
C ALA A 30 8.17 -34.17 -5.79
N SER A 31 7.11 -33.49 -6.22
CA SER A 31 5.91 -33.26 -5.40
C SER A 31 4.84 -34.29 -5.73
N SER A 32 4.45 -35.10 -4.76
CA SER A 32 3.22 -35.91 -4.82
C SER A 32 2.09 -35.15 -4.15
N VAL A 33 1.15 -34.66 -4.97
CA VAL A 33 -0.09 -34.00 -4.54
C VAL A 33 -1.08 -35.06 -4.10
N ILE A 34 -1.55 -35.02 -2.85
CA ILE A 34 -2.68 -35.84 -2.39
C ILE A 34 -3.93 -34.95 -2.41
N ILE A 35 -4.84 -35.25 -3.33
CA ILE A 35 -6.17 -34.64 -3.43
C ILE A 35 -7.12 -35.43 -2.53
N ALA A 36 -7.61 -34.81 -1.45
CA ALA A 36 -8.64 -35.40 -0.60
C ALA A 36 -10.04 -34.99 -1.09
N LYS A 37 -10.85 -36.00 -1.39
CA LYS A 37 -12.23 -35.94 -1.91
C LYS A 37 -13.21 -35.66 -0.77
N SER A 38 -14.18 -34.77 -0.98
CA SER A 38 -15.20 -34.41 0.01
C SER A 38 -16.35 -35.43 0.07
N GLN A 39 -16.85 -35.73 1.27
CA GLN A 39 -18.13 -36.40 1.51
C GLN A 39 -18.94 -35.67 2.60
N PRO A 40 -20.28 -35.80 2.61
CA PRO A 40 -21.20 -34.81 3.18
C PRO A 40 -21.57 -35.04 4.65
N VAL A 41 -21.97 -33.94 5.28
CA VAL A 41 -22.29 -33.76 6.71
C VAL A 41 -23.71 -34.24 7.06
N PRO A 42 -23.92 -34.90 8.21
CA PRO A 42 -25.22 -34.94 8.87
C PRO A 42 -25.34 -33.86 9.96
N SER A 43 -26.51 -33.21 9.96
CA SER A 43 -26.92 -32.13 10.85
C SER A 43 -27.35 -32.65 12.22
N SER A 44 -26.87 -31.98 13.28
CA SER A 44 -27.57 -31.63 14.54
C SER A 44 -26.66 -31.78 15.76
N ALA A 45 -26.40 -30.67 16.45
CA ALA A 45 -26.38 -30.52 17.92
C ALA A 45 -25.50 -29.32 18.31
N THR A 46 -26.17 -28.31 18.87
CA THR A 46 -25.72 -27.34 19.89
C THR A 46 -24.20 -27.21 20.10
N SER A 47 -23.60 -26.15 19.55
CA SER A 47 -22.21 -25.78 19.82
C SER A 47 -22.05 -25.19 21.24
N PRO A 48 -21.21 -25.78 22.12
CA PRO A 48 -20.70 -25.06 23.28
C PRO A 48 -19.68 -24.02 22.79
N ALA A 49 -19.66 -22.84 23.41
CA ALA A 49 -18.67 -21.81 23.16
C ALA A 49 -17.25 -22.40 23.26
N ALA A 50 -16.57 -22.51 22.12
CA ALA A 50 -15.20 -22.98 22.05
C ALA A 50 -14.31 -21.94 22.74
N LYS A 51 -13.86 -22.25 23.96
CA LYS A 51 -12.72 -21.58 24.58
C LYS A 51 -11.55 -21.69 23.60
N ALA A 52 -11.04 -20.55 23.15
CA ALA A 52 -9.86 -20.49 22.30
C ALA A 52 -8.74 -21.27 22.97
N SER A 53 -8.40 -22.43 22.40
CA SER A 53 -7.23 -23.20 22.78
C SER A 53 -6.03 -22.35 22.43
N THR A 54 -5.37 -21.78 23.45
CA THR A 54 -4.01 -21.24 23.35
C THR A 54 -3.06 -22.41 23.12
N ARG A 55 -3.11 -22.99 21.92
CA ARG A 55 -2.05 -23.85 21.41
C ARG A 55 -0.84 -22.93 21.25
N SER A 56 0.23 -23.13 22.02
CA SER A 56 1.43 -22.33 21.88
C SER A 56 1.96 -22.49 20.46
N TYR A 57 1.84 -21.44 19.66
CA TYR A 57 2.39 -21.42 18.32
C TYR A 57 3.91 -21.23 18.45
N ILE A 58 4.66 -22.29 18.18
CA ILE A 58 6.12 -22.25 18.08
C ILE A 58 6.48 -22.57 16.63
N PRO A 59 6.77 -21.55 15.79
CA PRO A 59 7.25 -21.80 14.45
C PRO A 59 8.53 -22.63 14.51
N GLN A 60 8.57 -23.76 13.82
CA GLN A 60 9.83 -24.48 13.61
C GLN A 60 10.59 -23.79 12.48
N LYS A 61 11.23 -22.67 12.82
CA LYS A 61 12.01 -21.86 11.86
C LYS A 61 13.23 -22.66 11.37
N THR A 62 13.12 -23.26 10.20
CA THR A 62 14.25 -23.83 9.47
C THR A 62 15.08 -22.70 8.88
N TYR A 63 16.16 -22.33 9.58
CA TYR A 63 17.14 -21.28 9.25
C TYR A 63 16.96 -20.58 7.87
N ARG A 64 16.56 -19.31 7.92
CA ARG A 64 16.52 -18.38 6.78
C ARG A 64 17.32 -17.13 7.12
N ASP A 65 18.49 -16.94 6.52
CA ASP A 65 19.15 -15.64 6.56
C ASP A 65 18.51 -14.77 5.47
N SER A 66 17.76 -13.75 5.90
CA SER A 66 17.03 -12.84 5.02
C SER A 66 17.94 -12.03 4.10
N ARG A 67 19.26 -12.02 4.34
CA ARG A 67 20.24 -11.34 3.48
C ARG A 67 20.60 -12.13 2.23
N TRP A 68 20.31 -13.45 2.19
CA TRP A 68 20.77 -14.35 1.13
C TRP A 68 19.63 -15.04 0.36
N GLN A 69 18.39 -14.88 0.80
CA GLN A 69 17.22 -15.42 0.11
C GLN A 69 16.56 -14.35 -0.74
N GLU A 70 16.21 -14.73 -1.97
CA GLU A 70 15.33 -13.91 -2.79
C GLU A 70 13.99 -13.70 -2.06
N ARG A 71 13.39 -12.52 -2.24
CA ARG A 71 12.17 -12.11 -1.52
C ARG A 71 11.06 -13.17 -1.57
N ASP A 72 10.89 -13.79 -2.74
CA ASP A 72 9.81 -14.75 -2.97
C ASP A 72 10.10 -16.12 -2.32
N GLU A 73 11.36 -16.55 -2.24
CA GLU A 73 11.76 -17.78 -1.54
C GLU A 73 11.57 -17.64 -0.03
N LEU A 74 11.93 -16.47 0.52
CA LEU A 74 11.71 -16.12 1.92
C LEU A 74 10.22 -16.17 2.27
N PHE A 75 9.37 -15.57 1.44
CA PHE A 75 7.91 -15.60 1.61
C PHE A 75 7.37 -17.03 1.57
N GLN A 76 7.68 -17.79 0.51
CA GLN A 76 7.10 -19.11 0.27
C GLN A 76 7.36 -20.08 1.42
N GLY A 77 8.58 -20.09 1.94
CA GLY A 77 8.84 -21.03 3.01
C GLY A 77 8.57 -20.51 4.41
N MET A 78 8.33 -19.20 4.62
CA MET A 78 7.60 -18.77 5.84
C MET A 78 6.20 -19.38 5.84
N VAL A 79 5.51 -19.35 4.68
CA VAL A 79 4.23 -20.04 4.53
C VAL A 79 4.37 -21.54 4.76
N ALA A 80 5.40 -22.19 4.19
CA ALA A 80 5.64 -23.62 4.39
C ALA A 80 5.98 -24.00 5.84
N GLU A 81 6.64 -23.11 6.59
CA GLU A 81 6.95 -23.27 8.02
C GLU A 81 5.72 -23.04 8.93
N GLY A 82 4.57 -22.72 8.33
CA GLY A 82 3.28 -22.64 9.01
C GLY A 82 3.07 -21.35 9.79
N ILE A 83 3.47 -20.19 9.23
CA ILE A 83 3.23 -18.87 9.85
C ILE A 83 1.82 -18.75 10.43
N LEU A 84 1.74 -18.21 11.65
CA LEU A 84 0.47 -17.82 12.24
C LEU A 84 0.00 -16.51 11.62
N LEU A 85 -1.16 -16.54 10.99
CA LEU A 85 -1.83 -15.39 10.43
C LEU A 85 -3.21 -15.25 11.07
N GLU A 86 -3.57 -14.03 11.43
CA GLU A 86 -4.89 -13.69 11.95
C GLU A 86 -5.60 -12.77 10.95
N ARG A 87 -6.89 -13.01 10.73
CA ARG A 87 -7.69 -12.11 9.91
C ARG A 87 -7.97 -10.83 10.69
N LYS A 88 -7.98 -9.70 9.99
CA LYS A 88 -8.58 -8.47 10.53
C LYS A 88 -10.10 -8.60 10.51
N GLU A 89 -10.75 -8.21 11.60
CA GLU A 89 -12.22 -8.14 11.66
C GLU A 89 -12.76 -6.89 10.95
N TRP A 90 -12.05 -5.77 11.09
CA TRP A 90 -12.42 -4.47 10.54
C TRP A 90 -11.36 -3.98 9.57
N LEU A 91 -11.81 -3.40 8.44
CA LEU A 91 -10.91 -2.81 7.44
C LEU A 91 -10.39 -1.43 7.88
N ILE A 92 -11.28 -0.62 8.46
CA ILE A 92 -11.04 0.76 8.87
C ILE A 92 -11.35 0.96 10.36
N THR A 93 -10.74 1.97 10.97
CA THR A 93 -10.98 2.33 12.37
C THR A 93 -12.38 2.91 12.60
N ARG A 94 -12.81 3.02 13.85
CA ARG A 94 -14.10 3.66 14.18
C ARG A 94 -14.14 5.13 13.75
N CYS A 95 -13.03 5.87 13.91
CA CYS A 95 -12.92 7.26 13.51
C CYS A 95 -13.02 7.39 11.99
N GLU A 96 -12.28 6.57 11.25
CA GLU A 96 -12.40 6.46 9.80
C GLU A 96 -13.85 6.15 9.38
N LYS A 97 -14.50 5.15 10.00
CA LYS A 97 -15.88 4.81 9.67
C LYS A 97 -16.85 5.99 9.83
N MET A 98 -16.69 6.79 10.88
CA MET A 98 -17.51 8.00 11.08
C MET A 98 -17.31 9.01 9.95
N TYR A 99 -16.05 9.22 9.54
CA TYR A 99 -15.75 10.12 8.42
C TYR A 99 -16.27 9.57 7.09
N PHE A 100 -16.11 8.27 6.85
CA PHE A 100 -16.66 7.57 5.68
C PHE A 100 -18.17 7.79 5.54
N ASP A 101 -18.92 7.68 6.63
CA ASP A 101 -20.37 7.92 6.61
C ASP A 101 -20.72 9.35 6.23
N ASN A 102 -19.87 10.32 6.59
CA ASN A 102 -20.04 11.71 6.16
C ASN A 102 -19.69 11.89 4.68
N LEU A 103 -18.60 11.27 4.21
CA LEU A 103 -18.25 11.27 2.79
C LEU A 103 -19.35 10.67 1.91
N GLU A 104 -19.97 9.55 2.33
CA GLU A 104 -21.10 8.94 1.62
C GLU A 104 -22.31 9.90 1.55
N LYS A 105 -22.64 10.60 2.64
CA LYS A 105 -23.71 11.61 2.63
C LYS A 105 -23.41 12.78 1.69
N TRP A 106 -22.18 13.28 1.69
CA TRP A 106 -21.80 14.48 0.92
C TRP A 106 -21.54 14.18 -0.56
N PHE A 107 -20.92 13.04 -0.86
CA PHE A 107 -20.39 12.74 -2.19
C PHE A 107 -20.87 11.41 -2.76
N GLY A 108 -21.51 10.54 -1.99
CA GLY A 108 -21.92 9.19 -2.42
C GLY A 108 -22.88 9.17 -3.60
N HIS A 109 -23.65 10.24 -3.82
CA HIS A 109 -24.46 10.37 -5.04
C HIS A 109 -23.60 10.52 -6.33
N TYR A 110 -22.43 11.14 -6.21
CA TYR A 110 -21.56 11.50 -7.35
C TYR A 110 -20.33 10.60 -7.50
N CYS A 111 -19.88 10.00 -6.40
CA CYS A 111 -18.62 9.29 -6.30
C CYS A 111 -18.79 7.88 -5.71
N HIS A 112 -18.01 6.93 -6.19
CA HIS A 112 -17.63 5.75 -5.42
C HIS A 112 -16.54 6.15 -4.44
N ILE A 113 -16.64 5.67 -3.20
CA ILE A 113 -15.65 5.93 -2.13
C ILE A 113 -14.96 4.62 -1.82
N HIS A 114 -13.63 4.60 -2.01
CA HIS A 114 -12.79 3.43 -1.73
C HIS A 114 -11.92 3.69 -0.51
N CYS A 115 -11.88 2.75 0.43
CA CYS A 115 -11.07 2.87 1.64
C CYS A 115 -9.71 2.16 1.49
N GLN A 116 -8.68 2.67 2.17
CA GLN A 116 -7.38 2.00 2.34
C GLN A 116 -6.73 1.61 0.99
N VAL A 117 -6.74 2.55 0.04
CA VAL A 117 -6.24 2.31 -1.32
C VAL A 117 -4.73 2.52 -1.36
N SER A 118 -3.98 1.50 -1.76
CA SER A 118 -2.53 1.64 -1.95
C SER A 118 -2.21 2.76 -2.95
N LEU A 119 -1.22 3.59 -2.62
CA LEU A 119 -0.71 4.63 -3.52
C LEU A 119 -0.17 4.04 -4.83
N GLY A 120 0.31 2.79 -4.80
CA GLY A 120 0.70 1.98 -5.95
C GLY A 120 -0.45 1.60 -6.91
N ARG A 121 -1.70 1.91 -6.56
CA ARG A 121 -2.86 1.82 -7.46
C ARG A 121 -3.28 3.17 -8.04
N LEU A 122 -2.77 4.26 -7.48
CA LEU A 122 -3.16 5.63 -7.85
C LEU A 122 -2.15 6.30 -8.78
N ILE A 123 -0.88 5.93 -8.64
CA ILE A 123 0.22 6.55 -9.35
C ILE A 123 0.89 5.52 -10.25
N ASN A 124 1.08 5.90 -11.51
CA ASN A 124 1.95 5.19 -12.42
C ASN A 124 3.37 5.76 -12.27
N PHE A 125 4.33 4.88 -12.02
CA PHE A 125 5.74 5.21 -12.11
C PHE A 125 6.25 4.74 -13.48
N PRO A 126 6.31 5.62 -14.49
CA PRO A 126 6.77 5.25 -15.82
C PRO A 126 8.24 4.84 -15.78
N GLU A 127 8.70 4.20 -16.86
CA GLU A 127 10.11 3.86 -16.98
C GLU A 127 10.97 5.13 -16.99
N GLN A 128 12.02 5.13 -16.16
CA GLN A 128 12.99 6.22 -16.05
C GLN A 128 14.39 5.63 -16.19
N PRO A 129 15.02 5.72 -17.38
CA PRO A 129 16.29 5.07 -17.68
C PRO A 129 17.46 5.60 -16.86
N GLU A 130 17.31 6.76 -16.24
CA GLU A 130 18.30 7.37 -15.33
C GLU A 130 18.43 6.63 -14.00
N PHE A 131 17.41 5.83 -13.64
CA PHE A 131 17.41 5.02 -12.42
C PHE A 131 17.54 3.53 -12.77
N SER A 132 18.41 2.85 -12.04
CA SER A 132 18.59 1.40 -12.18
C SER A 132 17.32 0.63 -11.79
N GLU A 133 17.17 -0.58 -12.34
CA GLU A 133 16.10 -1.52 -11.99
C GLU A 133 15.91 -1.68 -10.47
N GLU A 134 17.01 -1.80 -9.73
CA GLU A 134 17.00 -1.98 -8.28
C GLU A 134 16.46 -0.72 -7.55
N GLU A 135 16.90 0.46 -7.97
CA GLU A 135 16.41 1.74 -7.41
C GLU A 135 14.91 1.93 -7.69
N ARG A 136 14.48 1.64 -8.93
CA ARG A 136 13.07 1.70 -9.33
C ARG A 136 12.21 0.75 -8.51
N LYS A 137 12.67 -0.49 -8.30
CA LYS A 137 11.97 -1.49 -7.47
C LYS A 137 11.86 -1.06 -6.02
N ARG A 138 12.94 -0.53 -5.43
CA ARG A 138 12.94 -0.04 -4.03
C ARG A 138 12.01 1.15 -3.87
N PHE A 139 12.08 2.11 -4.79
CA PHE A 139 11.18 3.26 -4.80
C PHE A 139 9.71 2.80 -4.90
N PHE A 140 9.41 1.90 -5.84
CA PHE A 140 8.07 1.31 -6.00
C PHE A 140 7.59 0.61 -4.73
N ALA A 141 8.43 -0.21 -4.10
CA ALA A 141 8.06 -0.95 -2.89
C ALA A 141 7.67 -0.01 -1.73
N ILE A 142 8.37 1.12 -1.58
CA ILE A 142 8.10 2.10 -0.53
C ILE A 142 6.70 2.71 -0.71
N TYR A 143 6.42 3.31 -1.87
CA TYR A 143 5.14 4.01 -2.02
C TYR A 143 3.97 3.04 -2.24
N ASN A 144 4.18 1.86 -2.85
CA ASN A 144 3.15 0.82 -2.92
C ASN A 144 2.76 0.28 -1.53
N GLY A 145 3.67 0.36 -0.55
CA GLY A 145 3.38 0.06 0.85
C GLY A 145 2.59 1.14 1.59
N MET A 146 2.40 2.33 1.00
CA MET A 146 1.54 3.38 1.55
C MET A 146 0.09 3.16 1.10
N ALA A 147 -0.86 3.36 2.00
CA ALA A 147 -2.29 3.32 1.72
C ALA A 147 -2.91 4.67 2.08
N MET A 148 -3.79 5.15 1.21
CA MET A 148 -4.58 6.35 1.41
C MET A 148 -5.90 5.98 2.07
N ASP A 149 -6.37 6.80 3.00
CA ASP A 149 -7.60 6.50 3.73
C ASP A 149 -8.81 6.43 2.81
N TYR A 150 -8.98 7.43 1.93
CA TYR A 150 -10.07 7.45 0.95
C TYR A 150 -9.66 7.89 -0.44
N VAL A 151 -10.30 7.28 -1.44
CA VAL A 151 -10.22 7.69 -2.83
C VAL A 151 -11.63 7.83 -3.38
N LEU A 152 -11.98 9.05 -3.80
CA LEU A 152 -13.24 9.38 -4.43
C LEU A 152 -13.08 9.22 -5.94
N VAL A 153 -13.93 8.40 -6.55
CA VAL A 153 -13.93 8.10 -7.98
C VAL A 153 -15.28 8.47 -8.58
N SER A 154 -15.30 9.24 -9.65
CA SER A 154 -16.56 9.69 -10.26
C SER A 154 -17.37 8.52 -10.79
N LYS A 155 -18.65 8.41 -10.39
CA LYS A 155 -19.59 7.43 -10.93
C LYS A 155 -19.86 7.61 -12.42
N LYS A 156 -19.65 8.82 -12.96
CA LYS A 156 -19.94 9.15 -14.36
C LYS A 156 -18.90 8.59 -15.33
N ASN A 157 -17.61 8.62 -14.96
CA ASN A 157 -16.52 8.33 -15.91
C ASN A 157 -15.33 7.60 -15.28
N ASN A 158 -15.49 7.11 -14.05
CA ASN A 158 -14.48 6.35 -13.30
C ASN A 158 -13.15 7.10 -13.09
N LYS A 159 -13.13 8.43 -13.21
CA LYS A 159 -11.92 9.23 -12.96
C LYS A 159 -11.76 9.49 -11.47
N ILE A 160 -10.51 9.47 -10.99
CA ILE A 160 -10.16 9.93 -9.65
C ILE A 160 -10.58 11.40 -9.53
N VAL A 161 -11.43 11.67 -8.53
CA VAL A 161 -11.91 13.01 -8.19
C VAL A 161 -10.99 13.63 -7.15
N CYS A 162 -10.73 12.91 -6.07
CA CYS A 162 -9.87 13.36 -4.98
C CYS A 162 -9.44 12.17 -4.13
N VAL A 163 -8.25 12.28 -3.56
CA VAL A 163 -7.72 11.42 -2.50
C VAL A 163 -7.79 12.19 -1.19
N ILE A 164 -8.17 11.52 -0.11
CA ILE A 164 -8.28 12.11 1.22
C ILE A 164 -7.48 11.26 2.20
N GLU A 165 -6.63 11.91 2.99
CA GLU A 165 -5.94 11.32 4.14
C GLU A 165 -6.46 11.98 5.42
N LEU A 166 -6.68 11.18 6.48
CA LEU A 166 -7.05 11.69 7.79
C LEU A 166 -5.81 12.00 8.64
N ASP A 167 -5.71 13.23 9.12
CA ASP A 167 -4.67 13.65 10.05
C ASP A 167 -5.16 13.42 11.49
N ASP A 168 -4.49 12.51 12.20
CA ASP A 168 -4.66 12.30 13.64
C ASP A 168 -3.38 12.68 14.44
N PRO A 169 -3.45 12.88 15.78
CA PRO A 169 -2.29 13.29 16.57
C PRO A 169 -1.08 12.34 16.51
N SER A 170 -1.26 11.08 16.10
CA SER A 170 -0.16 10.12 15.91
C SER A 170 0.79 10.51 14.76
N HIS A 171 0.40 11.48 13.93
CA HIS A 171 1.21 12.04 12.85
C HIS A 171 2.30 13.00 13.35
N GLU A 172 2.29 13.39 14.63
CA GLU A 172 3.28 14.32 15.20
C GLU A 172 4.66 13.67 15.45
N ARG A 173 4.79 12.35 15.25
CA ARG A 173 6.08 11.65 15.36
C ARG A 173 7.00 12.03 14.20
N ALA A 174 8.30 12.19 14.49
CA ALA A 174 9.28 12.69 13.50
C ALA A 174 9.36 11.86 12.21
N ASP A 175 9.27 10.53 12.30
CA ASP A 175 9.23 9.63 11.15
C ASP A 175 7.96 9.81 10.30
N ARG A 176 6.83 10.12 10.95
CA ARG A 176 5.55 10.39 10.29
C ARG A 176 5.58 11.74 9.59
N ILE A 177 6.15 12.78 10.19
CA ILE A 177 6.34 14.08 9.55
C ILE A 177 7.16 13.96 8.26
N ILE A 178 8.27 13.21 8.30
CA ILE A 178 9.12 13.01 7.12
C ILE A 178 8.36 12.25 6.03
N ARG A 179 7.69 11.16 6.38
CA ARG A 179 6.90 10.36 5.45
C ARG A 179 5.78 11.18 4.82
N ASP A 180 5.07 11.96 5.62
CA ASP A 180 3.95 12.78 5.20
C ASP A 180 4.40 13.88 4.23
N ARG A 181 5.57 14.50 4.48
CA ARG A 181 6.20 15.43 3.52
C ARG A 181 6.52 14.77 2.18
N TRP A 182 7.02 13.54 2.18
CA TRP A 182 7.28 12.80 0.94
C TRP A 182 6.00 12.42 0.21
N LEU A 183 4.95 12.02 0.95
CA LEU A 183 3.63 11.77 0.38
C LEU A 183 3.10 13.03 -0.33
N ASP A 184 3.10 14.18 0.33
CA ASP A 184 2.64 15.45 -0.25
C ASP A 184 3.41 15.79 -1.53
N THR A 185 4.73 15.56 -1.51
CA THR A 185 5.60 15.76 -2.67
C THR A 185 5.21 14.84 -3.83
N ILE A 186 4.99 13.55 -3.56
CA ILE A 186 4.59 12.56 -4.58
C ILE A 186 3.22 12.90 -5.17
N MET A 187 2.24 13.24 -4.34
CA MET A 187 0.89 13.62 -4.79
C MET A 187 0.92 14.86 -5.68
N THR A 188 1.77 15.84 -5.33
CA THR A 188 1.99 17.04 -6.13
C THR A 188 2.65 16.72 -7.48
N LEU A 189 3.72 15.93 -7.48
CA LEU A 189 4.42 15.52 -8.71
C LEU A 189 3.50 14.73 -9.65
N ALA A 190 2.70 13.81 -9.10
CA ALA A 190 1.74 13.00 -9.84
C ALA A 190 0.47 13.77 -10.23
N ARG A 191 0.32 15.03 -9.79
CA ARG A 191 -0.87 15.87 -10.01
C ARG A 191 -2.16 15.15 -9.60
N VAL A 192 -2.13 14.48 -8.45
CA VAL A 192 -3.30 13.83 -7.88
C VAL A 192 -4.01 14.82 -6.95
N PRO A 193 -5.32 15.08 -7.14
CA PRO A 193 -6.06 15.90 -6.19
C PRO A 193 -6.07 15.28 -4.80
N PHE A 194 -5.52 16.02 -3.84
CA PHE A 194 -5.20 15.51 -2.52
C PHE A 194 -5.65 16.49 -1.44
N VAL A 195 -6.39 15.98 -0.45
CA VAL A 195 -6.86 16.74 0.71
C VAL A 195 -6.44 16.00 1.97
N ARG A 196 -5.92 16.75 2.95
CA ARG A 196 -5.80 16.27 4.32
C ARG A 196 -6.99 16.78 5.13
N ALA A 197 -7.63 15.89 5.88
CA ALA A 197 -8.77 16.22 6.73
C ALA A 197 -8.45 15.86 8.18
N SER A 198 -8.72 16.77 9.12
CA SER A 198 -8.43 16.50 10.53
C SER A 198 -9.50 15.62 11.17
N VAL A 199 -9.08 14.62 11.94
CA VAL A 199 -10.00 13.81 12.76
C VAL A 199 -10.72 14.60 13.86
N THR A 200 -10.26 15.83 14.14
CA THR A 200 -10.92 16.73 15.10
C THR A 200 -12.09 17.51 14.48
N LYS A 201 -12.24 17.48 13.15
CA LYS A 201 -13.24 18.24 12.40
C LYS A 201 -14.01 17.34 11.43
N LEU A 202 -14.50 16.20 11.93
CA LEU A 202 -15.16 15.17 11.10
C LEU A 202 -16.43 15.65 10.38
N GLU A 203 -17.05 16.73 10.85
CA GLU A 203 -18.26 17.31 10.27
C GLU A 203 -17.95 18.38 9.19
N GLU A 204 -16.68 18.76 9.02
CA GLU A 204 -16.27 19.72 8.01
C GLU A 204 -16.18 19.04 6.63
N ILE A 205 -16.92 19.57 5.66
CA ILE A 205 -16.92 19.06 4.29
C ILE A 205 -15.55 19.41 3.67
N PRO A 206 -14.76 18.41 3.23
CA PRO A 206 -13.47 18.69 2.59
C PRO A 206 -13.69 19.38 1.23
N PRO A 207 -12.78 20.29 0.80
CA PRO A 207 -12.93 21.06 -0.45
C PRO A 207 -12.59 20.23 -1.71
N VAL A 208 -13.19 19.05 -1.83
CA VAL A 208 -12.94 18.02 -2.86
C VAL A 208 -13.00 18.59 -4.28
N TRP A 209 -14.05 19.35 -4.59
CA TRP A 209 -14.27 19.87 -5.94
C TRP A 209 -13.29 20.99 -6.29
N GLU A 210 -13.00 21.88 -5.35
CA GLU A 210 -12.02 22.94 -5.55
C GLU A 210 -10.61 22.37 -5.76
N THR A 211 -10.22 21.38 -4.95
CA THR A 211 -8.93 20.70 -5.08
C THR A 211 -8.81 20.00 -6.44
N ARG A 212 -9.86 19.29 -6.87
CA ARG A 212 -9.92 18.68 -8.21
C ARG A 212 -9.73 19.73 -9.31
N ASP A 213 -10.46 20.84 -9.22
CA ASP A 213 -10.50 21.84 -10.28
C ASP A 213 -9.21 22.67 -10.37
N LYS A 214 -8.51 22.89 -9.24
CA LYS A 214 -7.17 23.51 -9.22
C LYS A 214 -6.13 22.69 -9.98
N ILE A 215 -6.27 21.38 -10.02
CA ILE A 215 -5.33 20.46 -10.69
C ILE A 215 -5.73 20.18 -12.15
N ARG A 216 -6.98 20.44 -12.51
CA ARG A 216 -7.53 20.22 -13.85
C ARG A 216 -7.05 21.16 -14.97
N PRO A 217 -6.47 22.36 -14.78
CA PRO A 217 -6.17 23.21 -15.92
C PRO A 217 -4.85 22.76 -16.57
N LEU A 218 -4.97 21.89 -17.59
CA LEU A 218 -4.09 21.73 -18.76
C LEU A 218 -4.48 20.55 -19.68
N VAL A 219 -5.41 19.67 -19.29
CA VAL A 219 -5.77 18.49 -20.11
C VAL A 219 -6.75 18.82 -21.25
N ALA A 220 -7.47 19.95 -21.16
CA ALA A 220 -8.45 20.34 -22.19
C ALA A 220 -7.83 20.97 -23.45
N ALA A 221 -6.54 21.34 -23.43
CA ALA A 221 -5.88 21.97 -24.58
C ALA A 221 -5.26 20.97 -25.58
N THR A 222 -5.18 19.68 -25.26
CA THR A 222 -4.47 18.68 -26.09
C THR A 222 -5.34 17.61 -26.72
N LYS A 223 -6.67 17.68 -26.60
CA LYS A 223 -7.57 16.80 -27.35
C LYS A 223 -8.75 17.55 -27.96
N SER A 224 -8.47 18.32 -29.00
CA SER A 224 -9.41 18.48 -30.11
C SER A 224 -9.25 17.27 -31.05
N GLU A 225 -9.88 16.15 -30.69
CA GLU A 225 -10.16 15.11 -31.69
C GLU A 225 -11.46 15.50 -32.40
N PRO A 226 -11.50 15.46 -33.75
CA PRO A 226 -12.67 15.84 -34.53
C PRO A 226 -13.77 14.80 -34.34
N VAL A 227 -14.99 15.31 -34.20
CA VAL A 227 -16.22 14.51 -34.19
C VAL A 227 -16.46 13.96 -35.60
N HIS A 228 -16.42 12.64 -35.73
CA HIS A 228 -17.13 11.89 -36.77
C HIS A 228 -18.00 10.84 -36.09
#